data_AF-A0A7K1JT48-F1
#
_entry.id   AF-A0A7K1JT48-F1
#
_cell.length_a   1.000
_cell.length_b   1.000
_cell.length_c   1.000
_cell.angle_alpha   90.00
_cell.angle_beta   90.00
_cell.angle_gamma   90.00
#
_symmetry.space_group_name_H-M   'P 1'
#
loop_
_entity.id
_entity.type
_entity.pdbx_description
1 polymer ?
#
loop_
_entity_poly.entity_id
_entity_poly.type
_entity_poly.pdbx_seq_one_letter_code
_entity_poly.pdbx_strand_id
1 'polypeptide(L)'
;MQVRECEDARVIEDASVAQARTLLTSLYEHVSEVSQTMAKTEHLIRHTPTTSTTHRHHRIRAATMRKDLYEAHRLIDGLHHRYPATRDARKPPQRPESPTR
;
A
#
# COMPACT_ATOMS: atom_id res chain seq x y z
N MET A 1 -29.24 30.90 5.41
CA MET A 1 -28.27 30.20 6.29
C MET A 1 -28.07 28.74 5.86
N GLN A 2 -27.80 28.47 4.57
CA GLN A 2 -27.64 27.09 4.04
C GLN A 2 -26.37 26.90 3.20
N VAL A 3 -25.59 27.96 2.98
CA VAL A 3 -24.38 27.93 2.15
C VAL A 3 -23.12 27.46 2.91
N ARG A 4 -23.12 27.47 4.26
CA ARG A 4 -21.96 27.05 5.05
C ARG A 4 -21.79 25.53 5.16
N GLU A 5 -22.88 24.77 5.20
CA GLU A 5 -22.81 23.31 5.38
C GLU A 5 -22.26 22.57 4.15
N CYS A 6 -22.38 23.14 2.94
CA CYS A 6 -21.81 22.55 1.73
C CYS A 6 -20.29 22.79 1.60
N GLU A 7 -19.78 23.88 2.16
CA GLU A 7 -18.36 24.23 2.11
C GLU A 7 -17.56 23.37 3.09
N ASP A 8 -18.10 23.18 4.30
CA ASP A 8 -17.52 22.27 5.30
C ASP A 8 -17.49 20.81 4.81
N ALA A 9 -18.54 20.34 4.14
CA ALA A 9 -18.58 18.97 3.60
C ALA A 9 -17.48 18.72 2.54
N ARG A 10 -17.19 19.70 1.68
CA ARG A 10 -16.13 19.61 0.67
C ARG A 10 -14.74 19.65 1.30
N VAL A 11 -14.52 20.51 2.28
CA VAL A 11 -13.24 20.59 3.01
C VAL A 11 -12.98 19.30 3.81
N ILE A 12 -14.01 18.70 4.40
CA ILE A 12 -13.92 17.41 5.11
C ILE A 12 -13.60 16.27 4.12
N GLU A 13 -14.19 16.27 2.93
CA GLU A 13 -13.89 15.29 1.89
C GLU A 13 -12.43 15.40 1.41
N ASP A 14 -11.95 16.62 1.14
CA ASP A 14 -10.55 16.87 0.75
C ASP A 14 -9.56 16.50 1.86
N ALA A 15 -9.88 16.81 3.13
CA ALA A 15 -9.05 16.44 4.28
C ALA A 15 -9.01 14.91 4.46
N SER A 16 -10.13 14.22 4.27
CA SER A 16 -10.21 12.76 4.35
C SER A 16 -9.40 12.09 3.23
N VAL A 17 -9.46 12.64 2.01
CA VAL A 17 -8.64 12.17 0.87
C VAL A 17 -7.16 12.45 1.11
N ALA A 18 -6.79 13.61 1.65
CA ALA A 18 -5.41 13.94 2.00
C ALA A 18 -4.85 12.99 3.07
N GLN A 19 -5.62 12.70 4.11
CA GLN A 19 -5.26 11.72 5.15
C GLN A 19 -5.10 10.30 4.57
N ALA A 20 -6.02 9.88 3.70
CA ALA A 20 -5.94 8.58 3.02
C ALA A 20 -4.67 8.48 2.15
N ARG A 21 -4.28 9.56 1.45
CA ARG A 21 -3.02 9.60 0.68
C ARG A 21 -1.79 9.47 1.58
N THR A 22 -1.74 10.17 2.70
CA THR A 22 -0.63 10.05 3.67
C THR A 22 -0.52 8.64 4.22
N LEU A 23 -1.66 8.03 4.57
CA LEU A 23 -1.69 6.65 5.04
C LEU A 23 -1.23 5.67 3.95
N LEU A 24 -1.61 5.87 2.69
CA LEU A 24 -1.12 5.07 1.56
C LEU A 24 0.39 5.15 1.41
N THR A 25 0.98 6.35 1.51
CA THR A 25 2.44 6.52 1.44
C THR A 25 3.13 5.71 2.53
N SER A 26 2.66 5.83 3.78
CA SER A 26 3.21 5.07 4.91
C SER A 26 3.05 3.55 4.72
N LEU A 27 1.91 3.09 4.19
CA LEU A 27 1.69 1.68 3.88
C LEU A 27 2.64 1.18 2.77
N TYR A 28 2.88 1.97 1.73
CA TYR A 28 3.83 1.60 0.67
C TYR A 28 5.28 1.54 1.17
N GLU A 29 5.68 2.48 2.02
CA GLU A 29 6.99 2.46 2.68
C GLU A 29 7.15 1.19 3.54
N HIS A 30 6.13 0.87 4.34
CA HIS A 30 6.13 -0.34 5.16
C HIS A 30 6.20 -1.62 4.31
N VAL A 31 5.44 -1.71 3.21
CA VAL A 31 5.53 -2.84 2.25
C VAL A 31 6.93 -2.97 1.68
N SER A 32 7.58 -1.85 1.33
CA SER A 32 8.95 -1.85 0.82
C SER A 32 9.94 -2.38 1.85
N GLU A 33 9.85 -1.91 3.09
CA GLU A 33 10.73 -2.33 4.19
C GLU A 33 10.55 -3.82 4.54
N VAL A 34 9.30 -4.27 4.67
CA VAL A 34 8.98 -5.67 4.97
C VAL A 34 9.43 -6.57 3.83
N SER A 35 9.24 -6.16 2.57
CA SER A 35 9.71 -6.93 1.40
C SER A 35 11.23 -7.07 1.36
N GLN A 36 11.97 -5.99 1.62
CA GLN A 36 13.44 -6.03 1.68
C GLN A 36 13.92 -6.93 2.83
N THR A 37 13.32 -6.81 4.01
CA THR A 37 13.69 -7.61 5.19
C THR A 37 13.30 -9.08 5.01
N MET A 38 12.22 -9.36 4.28
CA MET A 38 11.81 -10.72 3.91
C MET A 38 12.79 -11.33 2.92
N ALA A 39 13.22 -10.58 1.90
CA ALA A 39 14.23 -11.04 0.94
C ALA A 39 15.57 -11.38 1.64
N LYS A 40 15.99 -10.57 2.63
CA LYS A 40 17.15 -10.87 3.49
C LYS A 40 16.93 -12.16 4.30
N THR A 41 15.75 -12.31 4.90
CA THR A 41 15.42 -13.52 5.69
C THR A 41 15.40 -14.76 4.82
N GLU A 42 14.86 -14.67 3.61
CA GLU A 42 14.81 -15.79 2.66
C GLU A 42 16.21 -16.14 2.15
N HIS A 43 17.07 -15.16 1.93
CA HIS A 43 18.48 -15.39 1.63
C HIS A 43 19.16 -16.18 2.76
N LEU A 44 18.92 -15.82 4.03
CA LEU A 44 19.43 -16.56 5.18
C LEU A 44 18.89 -18.00 5.23
N ILE A 45 17.61 -18.22 4.93
CA ILE A 45 17.02 -19.58 4.85
C ILE A 45 17.78 -20.43 3.83
N ARG A 46 18.11 -19.88 2.65
CA ARG A 46 18.83 -20.62 1.60
C ARG A 46 20.25 -21.04 2.01
N HIS A 47 20.88 -20.28 2.89
CA HIS A 47 22.25 -20.54 3.37
C HIS A 47 22.33 -21.24 4.72
N THR A 48 21.19 -21.41 5.41
CA THR A 48 21.14 -22.08 6.71
C THR A 48 20.82 -23.57 6.52
N PRO A 49 21.56 -24.50 7.15
CA PRO A 49 21.25 -25.92 7.10
C PRO A 49 19.81 -26.21 7.54
N THR A 50 19.10 -27.01 6.75
CA THR A 50 17.66 -27.28 6.94
C THR A 50 17.33 -27.97 8.28
N THR A 51 18.30 -28.66 8.87
CA THR A 51 18.23 -29.36 10.15
C THR A 51 18.41 -28.44 11.36
N SER A 52 18.83 -27.19 11.16
CA SER A 52 19.05 -26.23 12.23
C SER A 52 17.74 -25.67 12.77
N THR A 53 17.64 -25.49 14.10
CA THR A 53 16.56 -24.74 14.74
C THR A 53 16.44 -23.33 14.16
N THR A 54 17.57 -22.69 13.83
CA THR A 54 17.65 -21.37 13.20
C THR A 54 16.94 -21.33 11.83
N HIS A 55 17.04 -22.40 11.03
CA HIS A 55 16.32 -22.51 9.76
C HIS A 55 14.80 -22.54 9.97
N ARG A 56 14.32 -23.26 10.99
CA ARG A 56 12.89 -23.26 11.37
C ARG A 56 12.43 -21.87 11.80
N HIS A 57 13.21 -21.17 12.63
CA HIS A 57 12.90 -19.80 13.06
C HIS A 57 12.82 -18.83 11.89
N HIS A 58 13.78 -18.88 10.95
CA HIS A 58 13.74 -18.03 9.76
C HIS A 58 12.53 -18.33 8.86
N ARG A 59 12.16 -19.61 8.68
CA ARG A 59 10.95 -19.98 7.92
C ARG A 59 9.67 -19.44 8.55
N ILE A 60 9.52 -19.54 9.87
CA ILE A 60 8.37 -18.98 10.60
C ILE A 60 8.34 -17.47 10.42
N ARG A 61 9.48 -16.79 10.63
CA ARG A 61 9.59 -15.34 10.43
C ARG A 61 9.18 -14.91 9.03
N ALA A 62 9.68 -15.60 7.99
CA ALA A 62 9.31 -15.32 6.62
C ALA A 62 7.83 -15.62 6.31
N ALA A 63 7.18 -16.54 7.03
CA ALA A 63 5.75 -16.77 6.90
C ALA A 63 4.93 -15.62 7.52
N THR A 64 5.32 -15.12 8.69
CA THR A 64 4.71 -13.95 9.32
C THR A 64 4.83 -12.72 8.43
N MET A 65 6.04 -12.44 7.92
CA MET A 65 6.27 -11.29 7.04
C MET A 65 5.44 -11.35 5.75
N ARG A 66 5.24 -12.54 5.17
CA ARG A 66 4.32 -12.72 4.04
C ARG A 66 2.89 -12.36 4.41
N LYS A 67 2.42 -12.77 5.58
CA LYS A 67 1.09 -12.41 6.07
C LYS A 67 0.96 -10.88 6.24
N ASP A 68 1.96 -10.24 6.81
CA ASP A 68 1.98 -8.78 7.01
C ASP A 68 1.90 -8.03 5.67
N LEU A 69 2.62 -8.51 4.64
CA LEU A 69 2.52 -7.95 3.29
C LEU A 69 1.12 -8.13 2.69
N TYR A 70 0.51 -9.31 2.84
CA TYR A 70 -0.86 -9.53 2.38
C TYR A 70 -1.85 -8.61 3.06
N GLU A 71 -1.72 -8.41 4.37
CA GLU A 71 -2.57 -7.49 5.14
C GLU A 71 -2.39 -6.04 4.66
N ALA A 72 -1.15 -5.60 4.48
CA ALA A 72 -0.85 -4.26 3.97
C ALA A 72 -1.43 -4.03 2.56
N HIS A 73 -1.30 -5.00 1.65
CA HIS A 73 -1.92 -4.92 0.32
C HIS A 73 -3.44 -4.87 0.40
N ARG A 74 -4.08 -5.67 1.26
CA ARG A 74 -5.53 -5.60 1.47
C ARG A 74 -5.97 -4.24 2.02
N LEU A 75 -5.19 -3.62 2.90
CA LEU A 75 -5.47 -2.29 3.42
C LEU A 75 -5.35 -1.22 2.33
N ILE A 76 -4.31 -1.31 1.49
CA ILE A 76 -4.13 -0.43 0.32
C ILE A 76 -5.33 -0.55 -0.62
N ASP A 77 -5.74 -1.77 -0.97
CA ASP A 77 -6.88 -2.01 -1.86
C ASP A 77 -8.20 -1.50 -1.24
N GLY A 78 -8.38 -1.72 0.06
CA GLY A 78 -9.53 -1.19 0.80
C GLY A 78 -9.56 0.34 0.83
N LEU A 79 -8.40 0.99 0.95
CA LEU A 79 -8.31 2.45 0.93
C LEU A 79 -8.59 3.01 -0.47
N HIS A 80 -8.09 2.37 -1.52
CA HIS A 80 -8.41 2.73 -2.91
C HIS A 80 -9.89 2.54 -3.23
N HIS A 81 -10.53 1.49 -2.70
CA HIS A 81 -11.96 1.27 -2.89
C HIS A 81 -12.81 2.31 -2.15
N ARG A 82 -12.43 2.68 -0.92
CA ARG A 82 -13.14 3.67 -0.11
C ARG A 82 -12.95 5.10 -0.61
N TYR A 83 -11.75 5.42 -1.09
CA TYR A 83 -11.39 6.75 -1.57
C TYR A 83 -10.89 6.68 -3.01
N PRO A 84 -11.79 6.56 -4.01
CA PRO A 84 -11.39 6.47 -5.42
C PRO A 84 -10.57 7.68 -5.89
N ALA A 85 -10.74 8.86 -5.27
CA ALA A 85 -9.93 10.07 -5.50
C ALA A 85 -8.42 9.91 -5.17
N THR A 86 -8.04 8.85 -4.44
CA THR A 86 -6.62 8.50 -4.23
C THR A 86 -6.02 7.80 -5.45
N ARG A 87 -6.83 7.13 -6.28
CA ARG A 87 -6.41 6.43 -7.50
C ARG A 87 -6.22 7.36 -8.69
N ASP A 88 -6.97 8.46 -8.72
CA ASP A 88 -7.02 9.38 -9.87
C ASP A 88 -5.74 10.20 -10.07
N ALA A 89 -4.93 10.36 -9.02
CA ALA A 89 -3.61 11.01 -9.15
C ALA A 89 -2.62 10.24 -10.05
N ARG A 90 -2.92 8.97 -10.38
CA ARG A 90 -2.07 8.10 -11.22
C ARG A 90 -2.58 7.90 -12.65
N LYS A 91 -3.72 8.48 -13.05
CA LYS A 91 -4.14 8.40 -14.46
C LYS A 91 -3.44 9.54 -15.22
N PRO A 92 -2.37 9.28 -16.00
CA PRO A 92 -1.85 10.32 -16.88
C PRO A 92 -3.01 10.82 -17.76
N PRO A 93 -3.08 12.13 -18.06
CA PRO A 93 -4.11 12.67 -18.91
C PRO A 93 -4.11 11.85 -20.20
N GLN A 94 -5.24 11.19 -20.47
CA GLN A 94 -5.45 10.48 -21.71
C GLN A 94 -5.29 11.54 -22.79
N ARG A 95 -4.13 11.53 -23.45
CA ARG A 95 -3.81 12.42 -24.56
C ARG A 95 -4.97 12.27 -25.54
N PRO A 96 -5.76 13.32 -25.84
CA PRO A 96 -6.85 13.18 -26.77
C PRO A 96 -6.26 12.72 -28.10
N GLU A 97 -6.79 11.58 -28.53
CA GLU A 97 -6.36 10.86 -29.70
C GLU A 97 -6.56 11.78 -30.89
N SER A 98 -5.45 12.20 -31.52
CA SER A 98 -5.50 12.98 -32.74
C SER A 98 -6.21 12.13 -33.80
N PRO A 99 -7.35 12.56 -34.36
CA PRO A 99 -7.94 11.87 -35.48
C PRO A 99 -6.99 12.06 -36.66
N THR A 100 -6.28 11.00 -37.01
CA THR A 100 -5.56 10.95 -38.27
C THR A 100 -6.56 10.53 -39.33
N ARG A 101 -6.85 11.49 -40.20
CA ARG A 101 -7.42 11.37 -41.55
C ARG A 101 -8.91 11.65 -41.72
#